data_AF-A0A0J7L1A1-F1
#
_entry.id   AF-A0A0J7L1A1-F1
#
_cell.length_a   1.000
_cell.length_b   1.000
_cell.length_c   1.000
_cell.angle_alpha   90.00
_cell.angle_beta   90.00
_cell.angle_gamma   90.00
#
_symmetry.space_group_name_H-M   'P 1'
#
loop_
_entity.id
_entity.type
_entity.pdbx_description
1 polymer ?
#
loop_
_entity_poly.entity_id
_entity_poly.type
_entity_poly.pdbx_seq_one_letter_code
_entity_poly.pdbx_strand_id
1 'polypeptide(L)'
;MARLAVSEGTPPGAPVYTLQGEDPEESKLHYSISGEYFTVNRETGVVILRKALDREAQDLIEVIISITDEGVAGSEPNTVSLRREIAVLDENDNPPVYHDRPYAARVPESAHVGGLLLPENTITITDRDGGVNADVHVQCVAASRDDDVCEVFDVSTEKLAEGKYDVQITLAKPLDYEKRNSYLINLLAVDGASDPSKRLQARATVAVDVLDVQDQPPVFLNAPYSAALPENTAANHTVLIVRARDGDTGQSRNLLLTLEDEDAGHFDLEMSRDGDVTVGKLVTTNVSLDREDSRILQNGGIYTFQVKATELINNEIPADTATSIVTIVVTDVDDLVPVFNEDYFSIKISEDIGKDTPLPGH
;
A
#
# COMPACT_ATOMS: atom_id res chain seq x y z
N MET A 1 -4.27 31.52 -46.25
CA MET A 1 -3.46 30.54 -46.99
C MET A 1 -3.05 29.47 -46.01
N ALA A 2 -3.36 28.20 -46.26
CA ALA A 2 -2.92 27.11 -45.40
C ALA A 2 -1.38 27.09 -45.36
N ARG A 3 -0.80 27.03 -44.16
CA ARG A 3 0.65 26.85 -43.98
C ARG A 3 1.01 25.46 -44.53
N LEU A 4 1.96 25.38 -45.45
CA LEU A 4 2.42 24.10 -45.99
C LEU A 4 3.04 23.29 -44.84
N ALA A 5 2.54 22.07 -44.63
CA ALA A 5 3.05 21.14 -43.62
C ALA A 5 3.13 19.73 -44.21
N VAL A 6 4.12 18.96 -43.78
CA VAL A 6 4.43 17.63 -44.30
C VAL A 6 4.65 16.68 -43.12
N SER A 7 3.95 15.56 -43.06
CA SER A 7 4.16 14.54 -42.02
C SER A 7 5.53 13.87 -42.19
N GLU A 8 6.21 13.62 -41.07
CA GLU A 8 7.52 12.96 -41.10
C GLU A 8 7.47 11.51 -41.58
N GLY A 9 6.32 10.86 -41.43
CA GLY A 9 6.02 9.53 -41.99
C GLY A 9 5.89 9.51 -43.52
N THR A 10 6.00 10.67 -44.19
CA THR A 10 5.96 10.75 -45.65
C THR A 10 7.20 10.11 -46.26
N PRO A 11 7.07 9.08 -47.14
CA PRO A 11 8.23 8.42 -47.70
C PRO A 11 8.94 9.32 -48.74
N PRO A 12 10.29 9.28 -48.81
CA PRO A 12 11.03 9.92 -49.90
C PRO A 12 10.54 9.45 -51.27
N GLY A 13 10.34 10.39 -52.20
CA GLY A 13 9.77 10.18 -53.53
C GLY A 13 8.28 10.51 -53.62
N ALA A 14 7.59 10.72 -52.50
CA ALA A 14 6.18 11.12 -52.51
C ALA A 14 6.00 12.59 -52.94
N PRO A 15 4.99 12.91 -53.78
CA PRO A 15 4.60 14.29 -54.03
C PRO A 15 3.90 14.88 -52.79
N VAL A 16 4.37 16.04 -52.33
CA VAL A 16 3.88 16.68 -51.08
C VAL A 16 3.07 17.94 -51.32
N TYR A 17 3.32 18.63 -52.44
CA TYR A 17 2.62 19.85 -52.80
C TYR A 17 2.76 20.14 -54.30
N THR A 18 1.90 20.99 -54.85
CA THR A 18 2.06 21.50 -56.22
C THR A 18 2.07 23.02 -56.16
N LEU A 19 3.22 23.62 -56.52
CA LEU A 19 3.34 25.06 -56.65
C LEU A 19 2.48 25.54 -57.82
N GLN A 20 1.81 26.66 -57.62
CA GLN A 20 1.02 27.33 -58.64
C GLN A 20 1.43 28.79 -58.67
N GLY A 21 1.59 29.30 -59.89
CA GLY A 21 1.88 30.69 -60.17
C GLY A 21 1.13 31.09 -61.44
N GLU A 22 0.79 32.36 -61.55
CA GLU A 22 0.15 32.94 -62.72
C GLU A 22 1.03 34.08 -63.21
N ASP A 23 1.33 34.08 -64.51
CA ASP A 23 1.96 35.20 -65.18
C ASP A 23 0.86 36.01 -65.89
N PRO A 24 0.71 37.32 -65.63
CA PRO A 24 -0.24 38.18 -66.35
C PRO A 24 -0.09 38.18 -67.87
N GLU A 25 1.09 37.81 -68.38
CA GLU A 25 1.41 37.72 -69.80
C GLU A 25 1.21 36.29 -70.36
N GLU A 26 0.68 35.38 -69.54
CA GLU A 26 0.46 33.96 -69.84
C GLU A 26 1.74 33.23 -70.30
N SER A 27 2.89 33.68 -69.82
CA SER A 27 4.19 33.07 -70.10
C SER A 27 4.34 31.70 -69.40
N LYS A 28 5.23 30.85 -69.94
CA LYS A 28 5.55 29.58 -69.29
C LYS A 28 6.43 29.83 -68.07
N LEU A 29 6.04 29.25 -66.93
CA LEU A 29 6.73 29.40 -65.66
C LEU A 29 7.67 28.23 -65.36
N HIS A 30 8.79 28.54 -64.70
CA HIS A 30 9.78 27.61 -64.20
C HIS A 30 9.86 27.69 -62.67
N TYR A 31 9.69 26.55 -62.01
CA TYR A 31 9.71 26.46 -60.55
C TYR A 31 11.07 25.98 -60.03
N SER A 32 11.50 26.54 -58.90
CA SER A 32 12.65 26.05 -58.13
C SER A 32 12.40 26.15 -56.62
N ILE A 33 13.03 25.24 -55.87
CA ILE A 33 13.00 25.20 -54.41
C ILE A 33 14.42 24.94 -53.91
N SER A 34 14.82 25.66 -52.86
CA SER A 34 16.12 25.48 -52.21
C SER A 34 16.06 24.47 -51.06
N GLY A 35 17.23 24.01 -50.61
CA GLY A 35 17.37 23.01 -49.54
C GLY A 35 17.63 21.59 -50.07
N GLU A 36 17.80 20.65 -49.14
CA GLU A 36 18.10 19.24 -49.45
C GLU A 36 16.89 18.31 -49.33
N TYR A 37 15.87 18.72 -48.56
CA TYR A 37 14.70 17.89 -48.25
C TYR A 37 13.69 17.81 -49.40
N PHE A 38 13.58 18.85 -50.22
CA PHE A 38 12.57 18.94 -51.26
C PHE A 38 13.21 19.14 -52.64
N THR A 39 12.57 18.61 -53.67
CA THR A 39 12.84 18.94 -55.08
C THR A 39 11.54 19.33 -55.75
N VAL A 40 11.60 20.17 -56.79
CA VAL A 40 10.41 20.55 -57.56
C VAL A 40 10.61 20.21 -59.03
N ASN A 41 9.58 19.68 -59.68
CA ASN A 41 9.57 19.57 -61.14
C ASN A 41 9.46 20.98 -61.73
N ARG A 42 10.47 21.35 -62.52
CA ARG A 42 10.63 22.69 -63.08
C ARG A 42 9.42 23.15 -63.91
N GLU A 43 8.75 22.24 -64.61
CA GLU A 43 7.63 22.57 -65.52
C GLU A 43 6.26 22.38 -64.88
N THR A 44 6.10 21.38 -64.01
CA THR A 44 4.79 21.04 -63.44
C THR A 44 4.55 21.63 -62.04
N GLY A 45 5.59 22.17 -61.39
CA GLY A 45 5.49 22.71 -60.03
C GLY A 45 5.31 21.65 -58.93
N VAL A 46 5.29 20.36 -59.27
CA VAL A 46 5.12 19.26 -58.29
C VAL A 46 6.38 19.17 -57.41
N VAL A 47 6.19 19.40 -56.11
CA VAL A 47 7.21 19.27 -55.06
C VAL A 47 7.20 17.84 -54.55
N ILE A 48 8.38 17.22 -54.53
CA ILE A 48 8.61 15.84 -54.09
C ILE A 48 9.58 15.86 -52.91
N LEU A 49 9.28 15.05 -51.90
CA LEU A 49 10.19 14.84 -50.78
C LEU A 49 11.41 14.00 -51.24
N ARG A 50 12.62 14.47 -50.97
CA ARG A 50 13.87 13.83 -51.41
C ARG A 50 14.58 13.07 -50.27
N LYS A 51 14.48 13.59 -49.05
CA LYS A 51 15.13 13.06 -47.85
C LYS A 51 14.06 12.82 -46.80
N ALA A 52 14.22 11.76 -46.01
CA ALA A 52 13.32 11.49 -44.89
C ALA A 52 13.33 12.66 -43.91
N LEU A 53 12.18 12.91 -43.32
CA LEU A 53 11.97 13.92 -42.29
C LEU A 53 12.02 13.23 -40.93
N ASP A 54 12.42 14.00 -39.91
CA ASP A 54 12.49 13.60 -38.51
C ASP A 54 12.19 14.88 -37.72
N ARG A 55 11.00 14.94 -37.13
CA ARG A 55 10.49 16.12 -36.43
C ARG A 55 11.24 16.33 -35.13
N GLU A 56 11.64 15.26 -34.43
CA GLU A 56 12.46 15.31 -33.22
C GLU A 56 13.85 15.91 -33.47
N ALA A 57 14.37 15.77 -34.70
CA ALA A 57 15.59 16.42 -35.14
C ALA A 57 15.36 17.86 -35.63
N GLN A 58 14.31 18.10 -36.44
CA GLN A 58 13.99 19.39 -37.01
C GLN A 58 12.49 19.54 -37.34
N ASP A 59 11.79 20.35 -36.55
CA ASP A 59 10.33 20.56 -36.65
C ASP A 59 9.91 21.61 -37.72
N LEU A 60 10.86 22.43 -38.18
CA LEU A 60 10.65 23.48 -39.16
C LEU A 60 11.76 23.50 -40.21
N ILE A 61 11.37 23.40 -41.48
CA ILE A 61 12.29 23.47 -42.62
C ILE A 61 12.10 24.80 -43.36
N GLU A 62 13.15 25.60 -43.38
CA GLU A 62 13.18 26.84 -44.16
C GLU A 62 13.55 26.55 -45.62
N VAL A 63 12.73 27.06 -46.53
CA VAL A 63 12.95 27.00 -47.98
C VAL A 63 12.73 28.35 -48.63
N ILE A 64 13.50 28.62 -49.67
CA ILE A 64 13.24 29.68 -50.64
C ILE A 64 12.64 29.02 -51.88
N ILE A 65 11.45 29.46 -52.24
CA ILE A 65 10.72 29.04 -53.44
C ILE A 65 10.83 30.17 -54.46
N SER A 66 11.23 29.85 -55.69
CA SER A 66 11.33 30.83 -56.77
C SER A 66 10.54 30.40 -58.00
N ILE A 67 9.87 31.36 -58.63
CA ILE A 67 9.14 31.21 -59.88
C ILE A 67 9.77 32.15 -60.90
N THR A 68 10.15 31.63 -62.06
CA THR A 68 10.82 32.37 -63.13
C THR A 68 10.05 32.25 -64.44
N ASP A 69 9.71 33.36 -65.09
CA ASP A 69 9.08 33.35 -66.42
C ASP A 69 10.07 32.98 -67.54
N GLU A 70 9.59 32.66 -68.74
CA GLU A 70 10.47 32.37 -69.89
C GLU A 70 11.00 33.61 -70.63
N GLY A 71 10.62 34.83 -70.21
CA GLY A 71 10.86 36.06 -70.95
C GLY A 71 10.12 36.09 -72.29
N VAL A 72 9.49 37.22 -72.64
CA VAL A 72 8.79 37.39 -73.91
C VAL A 72 9.72 38.10 -74.90
N ALA A 73 10.01 37.43 -76.03
CA ALA A 73 10.63 37.99 -77.24
C ALA A 73 11.69 39.10 -77.01
N GLY A 74 12.75 38.79 -76.25
CA GLY A 74 13.90 39.69 -76.03
C GLY A 74 13.95 40.39 -74.67
N SER A 75 13.00 40.11 -73.76
CA SER A 75 13.11 40.51 -72.35
C SER A 75 13.97 39.53 -71.54
N GLU A 76 14.55 40.00 -70.44
CA GLU A 76 15.15 39.11 -69.45
C GLU A 76 14.04 38.38 -68.66
N PRO A 77 14.28 37.14 -68.20
CA PRO A 77 13.36 36.41 -67.34
C PRO A 77 13.12 37.12 -66.01
N ASN A 78 11.87 37.32 -65.59
CA ASN A 78 11.58 37.81 -64.24
C ASN A 78 11.55 36.64 -63.26
N THR A 79 12.11 36.86 -62.07
CA THR A 79 12.08 35.86 -60.98
C THR A 79 11.52 36.48 -59.71
N VAL A 80 10.52 35.83 -59.12
CA VAL A 80 10.03 36.13 -57.77
C VAL A 80 10.50 35.03 -56.82
N SER A 81 10.98 35.42 -55.64
CA SER A 81 11.45 34.47 -54.61
C SER A 81 10.75 34.75 -53.28
N LEU A 82 10.32 33.68 -52.61
CA LEU A 82 9.60 33.74 -51.34
C LEU A 82 10.23 32.78 -50.34
N ARG A 83 10.60 33.31 -49.17
CA ARG A 83 10.96 32.48 -48.01
C ARG A 83 9.71 31.87 -47.39
N ARG A 84 9.76 30.58 -47.08
CA ARG A 84 8.68 29.82 -46.44
C ARG A 84 9.27 28.86 -45.40
N GLU A 85 8.54 28.70 -44.31
CA GLU A 85 8.78 27.67 -43.31
C GLU A 85 7.75 26.57 -43.53
N ILE A 86 8.23 25.36 -43.79
CA ILE A 86 7.43 24.15 -43.88
C ILE A 86 7.46 23.49 -42.52
N ALA A 87 6.31 23.33 -41.89
CA ALA A 87 6.19 22.61 -40.63
C ALA A 87 6.25 21.09 -40.89
N VAL A 88 7.05 20.38 -40.11
CA VAL A 88 7.04 18.92 -40.08
C VAL A 88 5.95 18.49 -39.10
N LEU A 89 5.00 17.68 -39.56
CA LEU A 89 3.95 17.14 -38.71
C LEU A 89 4.45 15.87 -38.03
N ASP A 90 4.09 15.77 -36.76
CA ASP A 90 4.42 14.69 -35.85
C ASP A 90 3.74 13.36 -36.22
N GLU A 91 4.49 12.28 -36.11
CA GLU A 91 3.99 10.91 -36.10
C GLU A 91 4.31 10.24 -34.76
N ASN A 92 3.49 9.27 -34.35
CA ASN A 92 3.67 8.57 -33.09
C ASN A 92 4.71 7.44 -33.23
N ASP A 93 6.00 7.77 -33.31
CA ASP A 93 7.08 6.84 -33.58
C ASP A 93 8.13 6.71 -32.46
N ASN A 94 8.04 7.52 -31.40
CA ASN A 94 8.84 7.35 -30.19
C ASN A 94 7.99 6.78 -29.04
N PRO A 95 8.39 5.66 -28.43
CA PRO A 95 7.68 5.13 -27.26
C PRO A 95 8.03 5.91 -25.99
N PRO A 96 7.15 5.90 -24.96
CA PRO A 96 7.48 6.42 -23.64
C PRO A 96 8.71 5.72 -23.02
N VAL A 97 9.54 6.43 -22.27
CA VAL A 97 10.77 5.92 -21.65
C VAL A 97 10.88 6.33 -20.19
N TYR A 98 10.94 5.33 -19.31
CA TYR A 98 11.24 5.52 -17.88
C TYR A 98 12.76 5.63 -17.61
N HIS A 99 13.16 6.60 -16.78
CA HIS A 99 14.56 6.89 -16.44
C HIS A 99 14.95 6.48 -15.01
N ASP A 100 16.24 6.41 -14.70
CA ASP A 100 16.75 6.23 -13.33
C ASP A 100 16.33 4.92 -12.62
N ARG A 101 16.17 3.84 -13.40
CA ARG A 101 15.89 2.48 -12.89
C ARG A 101 17.13 1.90 -12.15
N PRO A 102 16.95 0.99 -11.17
CA PRO A 102 15.69 0.41 -10.67
C PRO A 102 15.02 1.27 -9.59
N TYR A 103 13.70 1.11 -9.43
CA TYR A 103 12.92 1.80 -8.41
C TYR A 103 12.66 0.91 -7.20
N ALA A 104 12.94 1.43 -6.01
CA ALA A 104 12.67 0.75 -4.76
C ALA A 104 12.20 1.74 -3.69
N ALA A 105 11.17 1.37 -2.93
CA ALA A 105 10.64 2.12 -1.81
C ALA A 105 10.70 1.28 -0.53
N ARG A 106 10.94 1.92 0.61
CA ARG A 106 10.83 1.31 1.94
C ARG A 106 9.83 2.12 2.74
N VAL A 107 8.73 1.51 3.16
CA VAL A 107 7.57 2.22 3.71
C VAL A 107 7.14 1.51 5.00
N PRO A 108 7.08 2.19 6.15
CA PRO A 108 6.56 1.58 7.37
C PRO A 108 5.08 1.28 7.22
N GLU A 109 4.59 0.21 7.85
CA GLU A 109 3.17 -0.11 7.78
C GLU A 109 2.26 0.96 8.41
N SER A 110 2.82 1.70 9.38
CA SER A 110 2.21 2.89 9.98
C SER A 110 2.11 4.10 9.04
N ALA A 111 2.47 3.96 7.76
CA ALA A 111 2.34 5.02 6.77
C ALA A 111 0.88 5.43 6.56
N HIS A 112 0.65 6.72 6.41
CA HIS A 112 -0.70 7.26 6.27
C HIS A 112 -1.23 7.04 4.85
N VAL A 113 -2.50 6.64 4.73
CA VAL A 113 -3.22 6.62 3.46
C VAL A 113 -3.22 8.03 2.84
N GLY A 114 -2.91 8.11 1.55
CA GLY A 114 -2.67 9.32 0.78
C GLY A 114 -1.21 9.77 0.77
N GLY A 115 -0.33 9.17 1.58
CA GLY A 115 1.09 9.48 1.61
C GLY A 115 1.82 9.04 0.32
N LEU A 116 2.76 9.86 -0.13
CA LEU A 116 3.68 9.54 -1.23
C LEU A 116 4.66 8.42 -0.82
N LEU A 117 4.79 7.40 -1.65
CA LEU A 117 5.73 6.29 -1.44
C LEU A 117 7.18 6.67 -1.72
N LEU A 118 7.38 7.51 -2.73
CA LEU A 118 8.68 7.98 -3.19
C LEU A 118 8.65 9.51 -3.27
N PRO A 119 9.79 10.20 -3.09
CA PRO A 119 9.88 11.62 -3.35
C PRO A 119 9.48 11.97 -4.79
N GLU A 120 8.95 13.17 -4.99
CA GLU A 120 8.67 13.73 -6.33
C GLU A 120 9.92 13.67 -7.23
N ASN A 121 9.70 13.50 -8.53
CA ASN A 121 10.73 13.35 -9.56
C ASN A 121 11.64 12.13 -9.41
N THR A 122 11.26 11.13 -8.59
CA THR A 122 12.00 9.87 -8.49
C THR A 122 11.75 8.97 -9.71
N ILE A 123 10.52 8.93 -10.21
CA ILE A 123 10.13 8.13 -11.37
C ILE A 123 9.74 9.08 -12.49
N THR A 124 10.70 9.41 -13.34
CA THR A 124 10.43 10.26 -14.50
C THR A 124 10.24 9.43 -15.76
N ILE A 125 9.28 9.87 -16.58
CA ILE A 125 9.02 9.29 -17.89
C ILE A 125 9.06 10.39 -18.96
N THR A 126 9.64 10.06 -20.11
CA THR A 126 9.66 10.96 -21.26
C THR A 126 9.13 10.30 -22.51
N ASP A 127 8.45 11.07 -23.34
CA ASP A 127 8.12 10.75 -24.72
C ASP A 127 8.68 11.86 -25.61
N ARG A 128 9.25 11.50 -26.76
CA ARG A 128 9.94 12.48 -27.62
C ARG A 128 9.04 13.04 -28.71
N ASP A 129 7.88 12.43 -28.94
CA ASP A 129 6.91 12.90 -29.92
C ASP A 129 6.32 14.28 -29.52
N GLY A 130 5.42 14.82 -30.32
CA GLY A 130 4.78 16.11 -30.13
C GLY A 130 3.31 16.01 -29.73
N GLY A 131 2.82 17.00 -28.99
CA GLY A 131 1.39 17.15 -28.71
C GLY A 131 0.78 15.94 -27.98
N VAL A 132 -0.24 15.33 -28.58
CA VAL A 132 -0.97 14.19 -27.98
C VAL A 132 -0.18 12.89 -28.03
N ASN A 133 0.71 12.74 -29.01
CA ASN A 133 1.58 11.56 -29.10
C ASN A 133 2.62 11.58 -27.96
N ALA A 134 3.02 12.78 -27.50
CA ALA A 134 3.87 12.95 -26.33
C ALA A 134 3.15 12.82 -24.97
N ASP A 135 1.81 12.72 -24.95
CA ASP A 135 1.03 12.77 -23.72
C ASP A 135 0.97 11.39 -23.06
N VAL A 136 1.70 11.20 -21.97
CA VAL A 136 1.85 9.89 -21.34
C VAL A 136 0.93 9.74 -20.15
N HIS A 137 0.14 8.66 -20.15
CA HIS A 137 -0.61 8.22 -18.98
C HIS A 137 -0.02 6.93 -18.41
N VAL A 138 0.22 6.91 -17.11
CA VAL A 138 0.75 5.75 -16.39
C VAL A 138 -0.32 5.17 -15.48
N GLN A 139 -0.48 3.86 -15.54
CA GLN A 139 -1.41 3.11 -14.70
C GLN A 139 -0.71 1.92 -14.04
N CYS A 140 -1.22 1.52 -12.87
CA CYS A 140 -0.86 0.27 -12.24
C CYS A 140 -1.51 -0.92 -12.98
N VAL A 141 -0.76 -2.01 -13.14
CA VAL A 141 -1.25 -3.26 -13.74
C VAL A 141 -1.00 -4.42 -12.78
N ALA A 142 -2.07 -5.05 -12.31
CA ALA A 142 -1.98 -6.23 -11.45
C ALA A 142 -1.33 -7.41 -12.21
N ALA A 143 -0.47 -8.18 -11.52
CA ALA A 143 0.18 -9.34 -12.13
C ALA A 143 -0.78 -10.53 -12.33
N SER A 144 -1.82 -10.61 -11.50
CA SER A 144 -2.86 -11.64 -11.56
C SER A 144 -4.20 -11.07 -11.08
N ARG A 145 -5.28 -11.85 -11.21
CA ARG A 145 -6.63 -11.43 -10.75
C ARG A 145 -6.75 -11.31 -9.24
N ASP A 146 -5.92 -12.03 -8.50
CA ASP A 146 -5.96 -12.08 -7.03
C ASP A 146 -4.92 -11.13 -6.39
N ASP A 147 -4.18 -10.37 -7.20
CA ASP A 147 -3.16 -9.42 -6.72
C ASP A 147 -3.80 -8.05 -6.45
N ASP A 148 -3.82 -7.65 -5.19
CA ASP A 148 -4.45 -6.43 -4.69
C ASP A 148 -3.55 -5.18 -4.82
N VAL A 149 -2.36 -5.30 -5.43
CA VAL A 149 -1.36 -4.23 -5.49
C VAL A 149 -1.90 -2.90 -6.03
N CYS A 150 -2.74 -2.92 -7.06
CA CYS A 150 -3.33 -1.70 -7.64
C CYS A 150 -4.57 -1.19 -6.88
N GLU A 151 -5.03 -1.92 -5.86
CA GLU A 151 -6.01 -1.42 -4.88
C GLU A 151 -5.32 -0.83 -3.65
N VAL A 152 -4.11 -1.29 -3.34
CA VAL A 152 -3.29 -0.82 -2.21
C VAL A 152 -2.54 0.46 -2.57
N PHE A 153 -2.06 0.58 -3.80
CA PHE A 153 -1.33 1.75 -4.28
C PHE A 153 -2.06 2.42 -5.44
N ASP A 154 -2.22 3.74 -5.35
CA ASP A 154 -2.71 4.56 -6.44
C ASP A 154 -1.54 5.17 -7.22
N VAL A 155 -1.70 5.30 -8.53
CA VAL A 155 -0.66 5.80 -9.44
C VAL A 155 -1.23 6.97 -10.22
N SER A 156 -0.55 8.12 -10.13
CA SER A 156 -0.90 9.32 -10.86
C SER A 156 0.31 9.85 -11.65
N THR A 157 0.01 10.62 -12.69
CA THR A 157 1.01 11.27 -13.55
C THR A 157 0.90 12.77 -13.41
N GLU A 158 2.01 13.43 -13.07
CA GLU A 158 2.11 14.88 -13.05
C GLU A 158 2.93 15.37 -14.25
N LYS A 159 2.39 16.32 -15.02
CA LYS A 159 3.08 16.87 -16.19
C LYS A 159 4.13 17.88 -15.78
N LEU A 160 5.39 17.58 -16.08
CA LEU A 160 6.52 18.49 -15.83
C LEU A 160 6.79 19.40 -17.03
N ALA A 161 6.73 18.84 -18.24
CA ALA A 161 6.84 19.53 -19.51
C ALA A 161 6.13 18.73 -20.61
N GLU A 162 6.10 19.24 -21.84
CA GLU A 162 5.68 18.43 -22.99
C GLU A 162 6.60 17.21 -23.13
N GLY A 163 6.00 16.03 -23.28
CA GLY A 163 6.76 14.79 -23.36
C GLY A 163 7.55 14.44 -22.09
N LYS A 164 7.27 15.05 -20.92
CA LYS A 164 7.95 14.73 -19.67
C LYS A 164 7.02 14.78 -18.47
N TYR A 165 6.96 13.68 -17.74
CA TYR A 165 6.05 13.48 -16.62
C TYR A 165 6.78 12.89 -15.41
N ASP A 166 6.31 13.22 -14.21
CA ASP A 166 6.62 12.55 -12.96
C ASP A 166 5.51 11.52 -12.66
N VAL A 167 5.90 10.36 -12.14
CA VAL A 167 4.96 9.32 -11.71
C VAL A 167 4.94 9.29 -10.20
N GLN A 168 3.79 9.69 -9.65
CA GLN A 168 3.55 9.69 -8.22
C GLN A 168 2.79 8.43 -7.83
N ILE A 169 3.26 7.79 -6.77
CA ILE A 169 2.62 6.60 -6.21
C ILE A 169 2.23 6.94 -4.77
N THR A 170 0.95 6.81 -4.47
CA THR A 170 0.41 7.08 -3.13
C THR A 170 -0.23 5.84 -2.53
N LEU A 171 -0.28 5.81 -1.21
CA LEU A 171 -0.90 4.70 -0.49
C LEU A 171 -2.43 4.86 -0.48
N ALA A 172 -3.18 3.92 -1.05
CA ALA A 172 -4.65 3.97 -1.13
C ALA A 172 -5.34 3.19 0.01
N LYS A 173 -4.66 2.18 0.58
CA LYS A 173 -5.14 1.38 1.71
C LYS A 173 -4.04 1.25 2.77
N PRO A 174 -4.39 1.07 4.05
CA PRO A 174 -3.38 0.81 5.08
C PRO A 174 -2.57 -0.45 4.74
N LEU A 175 -1.29 -0.41 5.10
CA LEU A 175 -0.41 -1.57 5.03
C LEU A 175 -0.55 -2.40 6.31
N ASP A 176 -0.20 -3.67 6.22
CA ASP A 176 -0.24 -4.66 7.29
C ASP A 176 0.91 -5.63 7.00
N TYR A 177 1.99 -5.47 7.76
CA TYR A 177 3.24 -6.19 7.58
C TYR A 177 3.03 -7.69 7.83
N GLU A 178 2.31 -8.05 8.89
CA GLU A 178 1.94 -9.42 9.27
C GLU A 178 1.21 -10.15 8.13
N LYS A 179 0.41 -9.43 7.36
CA LYS A 179 -0.31 -9.98 6.20
C LYS A 179 0.54 -10.02 4.94
N ARG A 180 1.24 -8.93 4.60
CA ARG A 180 2.05 -8.81 3.37
C ARG A 180 3.17 -7.79 3.51
N ASN A 181 4.39 -8.28 3.68
CA ASN A 181 5.58 -7.45 3.87
C ASN A 181 6.24 -6.91 2.58
N SER A 182 5.76 -7.26 1.39
CA SER A 182 6.36 -6.79 0.13
C SER A 182 5.40 -6.75 -1.05
N TYR A 183 5.65 -5.78 -1.94
CA TYR A 183 4.87 -5.58 -3.16
C TYR A 183 5.78 -5.32 -4.38
N LEU A 184 5.27 -5.69 -5.56
CA LEU A 184 5.84 -5.35 -6.85
C LEU A 184 4.80 -4.58 -7.66
N ILE A 185 4.92 -3.26 -7.69
CA ILE A 185 3.99 -2.40 -8.44
C ILE A 185 4.44 -2.40 -9.90
N ASN A 186 3.64 -3.00 -10.79
CA ASN A 186 3.93 -2.98 -12.22
C ASN A 186 3.25 -1.76 -12.85
N LEU A 187 4.06 -0.88 -13.43
CA LEU A 187 3.63 0.32 -14.11
C LEU A 187 3.55 0.06 -15.61
N LEU A 188 2.48 0.53 -16.23
CA LEU A 188 2.30 0.59 -17.68
C LEU A 188 2.08 2.04 -18.09
N ALA A 189 3.05 2.59 -18.80
CA ALA A 189 2.91 3.85 -19.51
C ALA A 189 2.34 3.60 -20.90
N VAL A 190 1.41 4.43 -21.32
CA VAL A 190 0.83 4.43 -22.66
C VAL A 190 0.77 5.88 -23.15
N ASP A 191 1.20 6.10 -24.38
CA ASP A 191 1.07 7.41 -25.02
C ASP A 191 -0.40 7.77 -25.38
N GLY A 192 -0.59 9.02 -25.78
CA GLY A 192 -1.89 9.61 -26.06
C GLY A 192 -2.30 9.49 -27.54
N ALA A 193 -1.67 8.60 -28.32
CA ALA A 193 -1.97 8.48 -29.75
C ALA A 193 -3.48 8.32 -29.98
N SER A 194 -4.01 9.12 -30.92
CA SER A 194 -5.46 9.21 -31.17
C SER A 194 -6.05 7.89 -31.67
N ASP A 195 -5.28 7.10 -32.41
CA ASP A 195 -5.62 5.73 -32.79
C ASP A 195 -5.10 4.76 -31.71
N PRO A 196 -5.98 4.09 -30.95
CA PRO A 196 -5.57 3.16 -29.90
C PRO A 196 -4.67 2.01 -30.37
N SER A 197 -4.72 1.64 -31.66
CA SER A 197 -3.88 0.57 -32.22
C SER A 197 -2.44 1.00 -32.49
N LYS A 198 -2.18 2.30 -32.54
CA LYS A 198 -0.85 2.88 -32.75
C LYS A 198 -0.15 3.29 -31.46
N ARG A 199 -0.87 3.25 -30.33
CA ARG A 199 -0.30 3.63 -29.04
C ARG A 199 0.90 2.75 -28.68
N LEU A 200 1.99 3.40 -28.35
CA LEU A 200 3.19 2.80 -27.84
C LEU A 200 3.14 2.79 -26.31
N GLN A 201 3.91 1.87 -25.74
CA GLN A 201 3.84 1.58 -24.32
C GLN A 201 5.20 1.20 -23.75
N ALA A 202 5.39 1.48 -22.47
CA ALA A 202 6.55 1.05 -21.71
C ALA A 202 6.16 0.52 -20.34
N ARG A 203 6.99 -0.38 -19.81
CA ARG A 203 6.76 -1.01 -18.50
C ARG A 203 7.90 -0.72 -17.54
N ALA A 204 7.56 -0.58 -16.27
CA ALA A 204 8.50 -0.53 -15.16
C ALA A 204 7.93 -1.28 -13.95
N THR A 205 8.79 -1.62 -13.00
CA THR A 205 8.37 -2.24 -11.74
C THR A 205 9.01 -1.48 -10.59
N VAL A 206 8.22 -1.20 -9.56
CA VAL A 206 8.69 -0.61 -8.29
C VAL A 206 8.62 -1.69 -7.23
N ALA A 207 9.76 -1.99 -6.60
CA ALA A 207 9.81 -2.88 -5.46
C ALA A 207 9.48 -2.11 -4.18
N VAL A 208 8.53 -2.58 -3.38
CA VAL A 208 8.15 -1.97 -2.11
C VAL A 208 8.45 -2.97 -0.98
N ASP A 209 9.30 -2.56 -0.06
CA ASP A 209 9.62 -3.24 1.19
C ASP A 209 8.79 -2.58 2.30
N VAL A 210 7.85 -3.32 2.88
CA VAL A 210 7.07 -2.82 4.03
C VAL A 210 7.90 -3.03 5.27
N LEU A 211 8.04 -1.99 6.09
CA LEU A 211 8.78 -2.07 7.34
C LEU A 211 7.82 -2.32 8.49
N ASP A 212 8.09 -3.39 9.22
CA ASP A 212 7.45 -3.78 10.48
C ASP A 212 7.48 -2.64 11.49
N VAL A 213 6.32 -2.33 12.06
CA VAL A 213 6.10 -1.43 13.18
C VAL A 213 5.32 -2.19 14.24
N GLN A 214 5.70 -1.99 15.50
CA GLN A 214 5.01 -2.65 16.60
C GLN A 214 3.59 -2.15 16.74
N ASP A 215 2.65 -2.99 16.34
CA ASP A 215 1.23 -2.70 16.41
C ASP A 215 0.38 -3.94 16.71
N GLN A 216 1.02 -5.10 16.94
CA GLN A 216 0.33 -6.32 17.33
C GLN A 216 0.37 -6.53 18.85
N PRO A 217 -0.79 -6.72 19.50
CA PRO A 217 -0.83 -6.98 20.93
C PRO A 217 -0.21 -8.34 21.27
N PRO A 218 0.34 -8.49 22.50
CA PRO A 218 0.86 -9.78 22.96
C PRO A 218 -0.16 -10.91 22.87
N VAL A 219 0.29 -12.12 22.59
CA VAL A 219 -0.59 -13.29 22.42
C VAL A 219 -0.38 -14.29 23.55
N PHE A 220 -1.44 -14.59 24.31
CA PHE A 220 -1.45 -15.68 25.28
C PHE A 220 -1.61 -17.04 24.59
N LEU A 221 -0.76 -17.99 24.99
CA LEU A 221 -0.78 -19.37 24.49
C LEU A 221 -1.63 -20.24 25.42
N ASN A 222 -2.55 -21.01 24.86
CA ASN A 222 -3.45 -21.93 25.58
C ASN A 222 -4.40 -21.25 26.57
N ALA A 223 -4.74 -19.97 26.35
CA ALA A 223 -5.81 -19.28 27.07
C ALA A 223 -7.21 -19.76 26.63
N PRO A 224 -8.25 -19.62 27.48
CA PRO A 224 -8.20 -19.14 28.87
C PRO A 224 -7.60 -20.18 29.83
N TYR A 225 -7.10 -19.72 30.97
CA TYR A 225 -6.43 -20.58 31.95
C TYR A 225 -7.38 -21.03 33.06
N SER A 226 -7.34 -22.31 33.44
CA SER A 226 -8.08 -22.80 34.59
C SER A 226 -7.36 -23.91 35.33
N ALA A 227 -7.50 -23.93 36.65
CA ALA A 227 -7.00 -24.97 37.54
C ALA A 227 -7.97 -25.21 38.71
N ALA A 228 -7.91 -26.39 39.31
CA ALA A 228 -8.60 -26.69 40.56
C ALA A 228 -7.57 -26.71 41.70
N LEU A 229 -7.90 -26.07 42.82
CA LEU A 229 -6.98 -25.87 43.93
C LEU A 229 -7.69 -26.05 45.28
N PRO A 230 -7.23 -26.96 46.15
CA PRO A 230 -7.73 -27.04 47.53
C PRO A 230 -7.43 -25.76 48.30
N GLU A 231 -8.38 -25.31 49.11
CA GLU A 231 -8.22 -24.07 49.90
C GLU A 231 -7.05 -24.14 50.89
N ASN A 232 -6.79 -25.32 51.46
CA ASN A 232 -5.68 -25.55 52.39
C ASN A 232 -4.30 -25.72 51.70
N THR A 233 -4.18 -25.34 50.43
CA THR A 233 -2.92 -25.44 49.70
C THR A 233 -1.86 -24.54 50.34
N ALA A 234 -0.68 -25.11 50.60
CA ALA A 234 0.44 -24.39 51.18
C ALA A 234 0.94 -23.24 50.28
N ALA A 235 1.53 -22.23 50.90
CA ALA A 235 2.22 -21.14 50.18
C ALA A 235 3.34 -21.66 49.27
N ASN A 236 3.62 -20.91 48.20
CA ASN A 236 4.62 -21.23 47.18
C ASN A 236 4.33 -22.51 46.38
N HIS A 237 3.06 -22.95 46.38
CA HIS A 237 2.59 -24.05 45.54
C HIS A 237 2.35 -23.54 44.11
N THR A 238 2.75 -24.32 43.11
CA THR A 238 2.55 -23.97 41.70
C THR A 238 1.18 -24.40 41.23
N VAL A 239 0.37 -23.43 40.84
CA VAL A 239 -1.03 -23.66 40.43
C VAL A 239 -1.11 -23.98 38.94
N LEU A 240 -0.58 -23.08 38.10
CA LEU A 240 -0.55 -23.24 36.64
C LEU A 240 0.57 -22.42 36.01
N ILE A 241 0.76 -22.60 34.71
CA ILE A 241 1.76 -21.86 33.93
C ILE A 241 1.04 -21.06 32.86
N VAL A 242 1.17 -19.74 32.91
CA VAL A 242 0.78 -18.79 31.88
C VAL A 242 1.93 -18.65 30.88
N ARG A 243 1.61 -18.62 29.58
CA ARG A 243 2.59 -18.41 28.52
C ARG A 243 2.09 -17.33 27.58
N ALA A 244 2.92 -16.33 27.30
CA ALA A 244 2.62 -15.29 26.32
C ALA A 244 3.84 -15.04 25.44
N ARG A 245 3.61 -14.58 24.21
CA ARG A 245 4.67 -14.14 23.29
C ARG A 245 4.28 -12.83 22.63
N ASP A 246 5.28 -12.17 22.09
CA ASP A 246 5.11 -10.96 21.29
C ASP A 246 4.18 -11.22 20.08
N GLY A 247 3.38 -10.22 19.73
CA GLY A 247 2.39 -10.32 18.65
C GLY A 247 2.99 -10.12 17.28
N ASP A 248 4.01 -9.26 17.16
CA ASP A 248 4.57 -8.81 15.90
C ASP A 248 5.41 -9.89 15.20
N THR A 249 5.43 -9.84 13.87
CA THR A 249 6.21 -10.78 13.06
C THR A 249 7.65 -10.34 12.91
N GLY A 250 8.55 -10.84 13.77
CA GLY A 250 9.97 -10.52 13.61
C GLY A 250 10.81 -10.88 14.82
N GLN A 251 11.62 -9.94 15.26
CA GLN A 251 12.42 -10.11 16.48
C GLN A 251 11.54 -9.89 17.70
N SER A 252 11.15 -11.00 18.34
CA SER A 252 10.27 -10.97 19.51
C SER A 252 10.83 -10.13 20.65
N ARG A 253 9.95 -9.34 21.27
CA ARG A 253 10.28 -8.46 22.38
C ARG A 253 9.89 -9.02 23.74
N ASN A 254 10.26 -8.27 24.75
CA ASN A 254 10.09 -8.64 26.15
C ASN A 254 8.69 -8.27 26.64
N LEU A 255 7.98 -9.24 27.19
CA LEU A 255 6.70 -9.00 27.84
C LEU A 255 6.87 -8.92 29.36
N LEU A 256 6.07 -8.06 29.97
CA LEU A 256 5.78 -8.04 31.40
C LEU A 256 4.42 -8.70 31.62
N LEU A 257 4.38 -9.71 32.50
CA LEU A 257 3.13 -10.30 32.96
C LEU A 257 2.77 -9.75 34.34
N THR A 258 1.54 -9.28 34.51
CA THR A 258 0.99 -8.81 35.79
C THR A 258 -0.36 -9.41 36.07
N LEU A 259 -0.71 -9.55 37.34
CA LEU A 259 -2.08 -9.90 37.76
C LEU A 259 -2.91 -8.63 37.88
N GLU A 260 -4.11 -8.64 37.31
CA GLU A 260 -5.15 -7.61 37.46
C GLU A 260 -6.38 -8.25 38.13
N ASP A 261 -7.12 -7.47 38.91
CA ASP A 261 -8.26 -7.91 39.72
C ASP A 261 -7.93 -9.00 40.78
N GLU A 262 -6.64 -9.19 41.12
CA GLU A 262 -6.15 -10.09 42.17
C GLU A 262 -5.89 -9.35 43.49
N ASP A 263 -6.86 -8.55 43.94
CA ASP A 263 -6.69 -7.64 45.09
C ASP A 263 -6.54 -8.35 46.44
N ALA A 264 -6.94 -9.62 46.52
CA ALA A 264 -6.85 -10.41 47.74
C ALA A 264 -5.43 -10.93 48.01
N GLY A 265 -4.56 -10.93 47.00
CA GLY A 265 -3.17 -11.34 47.11
C GLY A 265 -2.99 -12.85 47.36
N HIS A 266 -3.93 -13.70 46.93
CA HIS A 266 -3.81 -15.16 47.08
C HIS A 266 -2.74 -15.74 46.14
N PHE A 267 -2.48 -15.06 45.02
CA PHE A 267 -1.56 -15.51 44.00
C PHE A 267 -0.48 -14.48 43.65
N ASP A 268 0.66 -14.97 43.17
CA ASP A 268 1.76 -14.19 42.59
C ASP A 268 2.28 -14.87 41.31
N LEU A 269 3.04 -14.14 40.48
CA LEU A 269 3.63 -14.64 39.25
C LEU A 269 5.17 -14.67 39.33
N GLU A 270 5.73 -15.87 39.30
CA GLU A 270 7.17 -16.06 39.07
C GLU A 270 7.45 -16.02 37.56
N MET A 271 8.07 -14.94 37.09
CA MET A 271 8.40 -14.77 35.68
C MET A 271 9.70 -15.49 35.29
N SER A 272 9.66 -16.16 34.16
CA SER A 272 10.82 -16.78 33.51
C SER A 272 10.71 -16.68 31.99
N ARG A 273 11.73 -17.17 31.28
CA ARG A 273 11.81 -17.13 29.82
C ARG A 273 12.16 -18.49 29.24
N ASP A 274 11.55 -18.76 28.11
CA ASP A 274 11.77 -19.95 27.30
C ASP A 274 11.81 -19.52 25.83
N GLY A 275 12.99 -19.10 25.36
CA GLY A 275 13.16 -18.53 24.01
C GLY A 275 12.44 -17.19 23.85
N ASP A 276 11.54 -17.13 22.86
CA ASP A 276 10.64 -16.02 22.53
C ASP A 276 9.38 -15.97 23.41
N VAL A 277 9.17 -16.99 24.25
CA VAL A 277 8.00 -17.08 25.14
C VAL A 277 8.33 -16.56 26.53
N THR A 278 7.51 -15.62 27.01
CA THR A 278 7.47 -15.19 28.41
C THR A 278 6.57 -16.14 29.20
N VAL A 279 7.10 -16.68 30.29
CA VAL A 279 6.43 -17.70 31.10
C VAL A 279 6.17 -17.15 32.50
N GLY A 280 4.89 -17.06 32.88
CA GLY A 280 4.44 -16.68 34.21
C GLY A 280 3.98 -17.90 34.98
N LYS A 281 4.73 -18.32 35.98
CA LYS A 281 4.35 -19.43 36.85
C LYS A 281 3.51 -18.88 38.01
N LEU A 282 2.22 -19.23 38.02
CA LEU A 282 1.28 -18.78 39.04
C LEU A 282 1.50 -19.59 40.32
N VAL A 283 1.81 -18.91 41.41
CA VAL A 283 2.09 -19.52 42.71
C VAL A 283 1.17 -18.97 43.80
N THR A 284 0.84 -19.80 44.79
CA THR A 284 0.12 -19.35 45.99
C THR A 284 1.03 -18.50 46.88
N THR A 285 0.48 -17.47 47.52
CA THR A 285 1.22 -16.64 48.49
C THR A 285 1.02 -17.15 49.93
N ASN A 286 1.46 -16.37 50.91
CA ASN A 286 1.16 -16.61 52.32
C ASN A 286 -0.26 -16.21 52.73
N VAL A 287 -1.05 -15.62 51.83
CA VAL A 287 -2.46 -15.34 52.06
C VAL A 287 -3.26 -16.57 51.66
N SER A 288 -3.81 -17.27 52.66
CA SER A 288 -4.59 -18.49 52.44
C SER A 288 -5.81 -18.22 51.57
N LEU A 289 -6.11 -19.17 50.69
CA LEU A 289 -7.38 -19.24 49.99
C LEU A 289 -8.39 -19.90 50.95
N ASP A 290 -9.59 -19.37 51.03
CA ASP A 290 -10.65 -19.86 51.90
C ASP A 290 -11.93 -19.96 51.06
N ARG A 291 -12.45 -21.17 50.87
CA ARG A 291 -13.61 -21.40 50.01
C ARG A 291 -14.86 -20.78 50.59
N GLU A 292 -14.94 -20.69 51.93
CA GLU A 292 -16.04 -20.07 52.65
C GLU A 292 -15.97 -18.54 52.68
N ASP A 293 -14.91 -17.92 52.13
CA ASP A 293 -14.90 -16.48 51.82
C ASP A 293 -16.10 -16.16 50.94
N SER A 294 -16.89 -15.17 51.38
CA SER A 294 -18.13 -14.76 50.72
C SER A 294 -17.99 -14.49 49.21
N ARG A 295 -16.82 -14.01 48.74
CA ARG A 295 -16.55 -13.72 47.32
C ARG A 295 -16.39 -14.98 46.49
N ILE A 296 -15.88 -16.06 47.09
CA ILE A 296 -15.64 -17.34 46.44
C ILE A 296 -16.90 -18.21 46.56
N LEU A 297 -17.48 -18.28 47.76
CA LEU A 297 -18.66 -19.09 48.04
C LEU A 297 -19.90 -18.65 47.24
N GLN A 298 -20.15 -17.33 47.13
CA GLN A 298 -21.28 -16.81 46.34
C GLN A 298 -21.13 -17.12 44.84
N ASN A 299 -19.89 -17.30 44.37
CA ASN A 299 -19.57 -17.68 43.00
C ASN A 299 -19.46 -19.20 42.82
N GLY A 300 -19.94 -19.99 43.78
CA GLY A 300 -19.97 -21.45 43.69
C GLY A 300 -18.59 -22.11 43.84
N GLY A 301 -17.68 -21.49 44.58
CA GLY A 301 -16.30 -21.98 44.75
C GLY A 301 -15.37 -21.53 43.62
N ILE A 302 -15.75 -20.52 42.83
CA ILE A 302 -14.98 -20.04 41.70
C ILE A 302 -14.34 -18.70 42.03
N TYR A 303 -13.02 -18.63 41.85
CA TYR A 303 -12.25 -17.41 41.98
C TYR A 303 -11.65 -17.02 40.63
N THR A 304 -11.86 -15.79 40.19
CA THR A 304 -11.41 -15.29 38.88
C THR A 304 -10.68 -13.98 39.01
N PHE A 305 -9.57 -13.89 38.29
CA PHE A 305 -8.78 -12.67 38.09
C PHE A 305 -8.21 -12.68 36.66
N GLN A 306 -7.47 -11.64 36.29
CA GLN A 306 -6.89 -11.52 34.96
C GLN A 306 -5.37 -11.55 35.03
N VAL A 307 -4.75 -12.14 34.01
CA VAL A 307 -3.34 -11.93 33.71
C VAL A 307 -3.22 -10.99 32.52
N LYS A 308 -2.41 -9.94 32.67
CA LYS A 308 -2.14 -8.95 31.63
C LYS A 308 -0.73 -9.11 31.12
N ALA A 309 -0.59 -9.18 29.80
CA ALA A 309 0.68 -9.09 29.11
C ALA A 309 0.84 -7.68 28.54
N THR A 310 1.96 -7.05 28.88
CA THR A 310 2.33 -5.71 28.44
C THR A 310 3.66 -5.79 27.71
N GLU A 311 3.73 -5.29 26.49
CA GLU A 311 5.00 -5.14 25.78
C GLU A 311 5.85 -4.03 26.42
N LEU A 312 7.16 -4.22 26.53
CA LEU A 312 8.06 -3.24 27.14
C LEU A 312 8.87 -2.50 26.05
N ILE A 313 8.58 -1.22 25.83
CA ILE A 313 9.34 -0.36 24.88
C ILE A 313 10.00 0.79 25.65
N ASN A 314 11.34 0.82 25.72
CA ASN A 314 12.12 1.96 26.26
C ASN A 314 11.62 2.55 27.60
N ASN A 315 11.11 1.71 28.52
CA ASN A 315 10.48 2.11 29.79
C ASN A 315 9.20 2.97 29.68
N GLU A 316 8.64 3.15 28.50
CA GLU A 316 7.27 3.64 28.30
C GLU A 316 6.34 2.44 28.10
N ILE A 317 5.13 2.51 28.67
CA ILE A 317 4.11 1.48 28.50
C ILE A 317 3.40 1.79 27.18
N PRO A 318 3.59 0.99 26.11
CA PRO A 318 2.84 1.16 24.87
C PRO A 318 1.35 0.86 25.11
N ALA A 319 0.51 1.26 24.15
CA ALA A 319 -0.93 0.99 24.21
C ALA A 319 -1.26 -0.52 24.13
N ASP A 320 -0.37 -1.31 23.54
CA ASP A 320 -0.67 -2.69 23.17
C ASP A 320 -0.47 -3.65 24.34
N THR A 321 -1.61 -4.11 24.84
CA THR A 321 -1.71 -5.04 25.96
C THR A 321 -2.73 -6.10 25.63
N ALA A 322 -2.57 -7.27 26.22
CA ALA A 322 -3.57 -8.32 26.16
C ALA A 322 -3.90 -8.78 27.57
N THR A 323 -5.16 -9.14 27.81
CA THR A 323 -5.59 -9.77 29.06
C THR A 323 -6.18 -11.14 28.80
N SER A 324 -6.02 -12.04 29.78
CA SER A 324 -6.63 -13.35 29.77
C SER A 324 -7.20 -13.67 31.16
N ILE A 325 -8.38 -14.28 31.19
CA ILE A 325 -9.03 -14.68 32.43
C ILE A 325 -8.34 -15.95 32.96
N VAL A 326 -8.07 -15.94 34.26
CA VAL A 326 -7.65 -17.11 35.03
C VAL A 326 -8.80 -17.52 35.95
N THR A 327 -9.21 -18.79 35.86
CA THR A 327 -10.28 -19.35 36.69
C THR A 327 -9.74 -20.44 37.62
N ILE A 328 -9.75 -20.16 38.91
CA ILE A 328 -9.42 -21.11 39.97
C ILE A 328 -10.71 -21.69 40.54
N VAL A 329 -10.86 -23.01 40.42
CA VAL A 329 -11.93 -23.76 41.09
C VAL A 329 -11.41 -24.15 42.47
N VAL A 330 -11.89 -23.48 43.51
CA VAL A 330 -11.51 -23.71 44.89
C VAL A 330 -12.24 -24.94 45.42
N THR A 331 -11.50 -26.01 45.71
CA THR A 331 -12.10 -27.25 46.20
C THR A 331 -12.14 -27.26 47.72
N ASP A 332 -13.32 -27.63 48.22
CA ASP A 332 -13.69 -27.70 49.64
C ASP A 332 -12.84 -28.71 50.41
N VAL A 333 -12.41 -28.31 51.60
CA VAL A 333 -11.78 -29.13 52.61
C VAL A 333 -12.63 -29.02 53.88
N ASP A 334 -13.03 -30.16 54.44
CA ASP A 334 -13.82 -30.21 55.68
C ASP A 334 -13.00 -29.70 56.88
N ASP A 335 -12.99 -28.39 57.08
CA ASP A 335 -12.25 -27.68 58.14
C ASP A 335 -13.16 -26.86 59.08
N LEU A 336 -14.46 -26.80 58.78
CA LEU A 336 -15.48 -26.21 59.62
C LEU A 336 -16.18 -27.26 60.49
N VAL A 337 -16.24 -26.98 61.78
CA VAL A 337 -17.03 -27.81 62.70
C VAL A 337 -18.53 -27.54 62.53
N PRO A 338 -19.38 -28.58 62.55
CA PRO A 338 -20.81 -28.38 62.49
C PRO A 338 -21.28 -27.58 63.71
N VAL A 339 -22.09 -26.55 63.45
CA VAL A 339 -22.71 -25.72 64.48
C VAL A 339 -24.19 -26.06 64.58
N PHE A 340 -24.71 -26.06 65.81
CA PHE A 340 -26.16 -26.10 66.00
C PHE A 340 -26.77 -24.77 65.54
N ASN A 341 -28.00 -24.81 65.05
CA ASN A 341 -28.76 -23.62 64.68
C ASN A 341 -29.13 -22.74 65.89
N GLU A 342 -29.06 -23.29 67.10
CA GLU A 342 -29.32 -22.61 68.37
C GLU A 342 -28.34 -23.09 69.44
N ASP A 343 -27.97 -22.22 70.38
CA ASP A 343 -27.12 -22.59 71.52
C ASP A 343 -27.85 -23.50 72.53
N TYR A 344 -29.18 -23.50 72.51
CA TYR A 344 -30.02 -24.34 73.36
C TYR A 344 -31.35 -24.67 72.67
N PHE A 345 -31.80 -25.91 72.83
CA PHE A 345 -33.09 -26.37 72.33
C PHE A 345 -34.07 -26.51 73.50
N SER A 346 -35.16 -25.74 73.47
CA SER A 346 -36.23 -25.83 74.46
C SER A 346 -37.49 -26.40 73.83
N ILE A 347 -37.79 -27.67 74.14
CA ILE A 347 -38.99 -28.37 73.67
C ILE A 347 -39.98 -28.57 74.82
N LYS A 348 -41.28 -28.40 74.53
CA LYS A 348 -42.37 -28.72 75.46
C LYS A 348 -43.12 -29.93 74.95
N ILE A 349 -43.23 -30.96 75.79
CA ILE A 349 -43.85 -32.23 75.44
C ILE A 349 -44.99 -32.55 76.41
N SER A 350 -45.96 -33.32 75.95
CA SER A 350 -47.03 -33.85 76.80
C SER A 350 -46.50 -35.00 77.66
N GLU A 351 -47.02 -35.16 78.88
CA GLU A 351 -46.71 -36.30 79.75
C GLU A 351 -47.21 -37.63 79.16
N ASP A 352 -48.22 -37.58 78.29
CA ASP A 352 -48.83 -38.75 77.64
C ASP A 352 -48.17 -39.14 76.31
N ILE A 353 -46.97 -38.61 76.00
CA ILE A 353 -46.31 -38.88 74.73
C ILE A 353 -45.96 -40.39 74.60
N GLY A 354 -46.37 -41.00 73.49
CA GLY A 354 -46.11 -42.42 73.23
C GLY A 354 -44.63 -42.70 72.96
N LYS A 355 -44.19 -43.94 73.25
CA LYS A 355 -42.84 -44.39 72.89
C LYS A 355 -42.64 -44.30 71.36
N ASP A 356 -41.43 -43.89 70.96
CA ASP A 356 -41.03 -43.70 69.55
C ASP A 356 -41.77 -42.56 68.81
N THR A 357 -42.47 -41.69 69.55
CA THR A 357 -43.06 -40.46 68.98
C THR A 357 -41.96 -39.40 68.78
N PRO A 358 -41.76 -38.87 67.56
CA PRO A 358 -40.83 -37.76 67.34
C PRO A 358 -41.19 -36.55 68.21
N LEU A 359 -40.18 -35.93 68.82
CA LEU A 359 -40.39 -34.75 69.66
C LEU A 359 -40.66 -33.53 68.77
N PRO A 360 -41.58 -32.63 69.16
CA PRO A 360 -41.81 -31.39 68.43
C PRO A 360 -40.58 -30.49 68.56
N GLY A 361 -39.92 -30.24 67.43
CA GLY A 361 -38.83 -29.28 67.26
C GLY A 361 -38.93 -28.71 65.85
N HIS A 362 -38.48 -27.47 65.66
CA HIS A 362 -38.31 -26.88 64.34
C HIS A 362 -37.01 -27.35 63.70
#